data_AF-A0A9P8VBD6-F1
#
_entry.id   AF-A0A9P8VBD6-F1
#
_cell.length_a   1.000
_cell.length_b   1.000
_cell.length_c   1.000
_cell.angle_alpha   90.00
_cell.angle_beta   90.00
_cell.angle_gamma   90.00
#
_symmetry.space_group_name_H-M   'P 1'
#
loop_
_entity.id
_entity.type
_entity.pdbx_description
1 polymer ?
#
loop_
_entity_poly.entity_id
_entity_poly.type
_entity_poly.pdbx_seq_one_letter_code
_entity_poly.pdbx_strand_id
1 'polypeptide(L)'
;MAPEVIHPVAAHHGPHVVTNAQDPKERFYRHFQTEAAAAQEQIDNLASLAVVGGERQDAVEAILSAISRLSHEVSDASDYVPAYDQRLYAQAVKALTDKLNETQTRLAPRSRFQFKSRAAAPEAPGPGSIELKPDPRVIGNTHLVDGLSPAFGGPTLRSANPEAEDDVGALPSFAGSKNYNEEMAKPSVSNVRKPSFSSAKEIAISGQRGLHIILPSTASRATSSGRLTDMADCVVDMSMATPTSAPFANLALRNISHCLVVAGKVSGPVHITGVTDGIVVVAARQARIHECHNVDFYLYCNSHPIIEDCSNVRFAPLPATYHSSDETSTNQWDQVDDFKWLKAEKSPNWSILPEEERLPEDVWTKCVPGEPGKDLKDILKRVGISRRSSV
;
A
#
# COMPACT_ATOMS: atom_id res chain seq x y z
N MET A 1 -19.62 -51.89 -67.40
CA MET A 1 -19.77 -50.51 -67.88
C MET A 1 -19.76 -49.60 -66.67
N ALA A 2 -18.67 -48.87 -66.47
CA ALA A 2 -18.56 -47.80 -65.46
C ALA A 2 -19.46 -46.61 -65.85
N PRO A 3 -19.65 -45.65 -64.92
CA PRO A 3 -18.86 -44.43 -65.10
C PRO A 3 -18.14 -43.96 -63.84
N GLU A 4 -16.96 -43.39 -64.08
CA GLU A 4 -16.13 -42.58 -63.19
C GLU A 4 -16.88 -41.34 -62.71
N VAL A 5 -16.73 -40.97 -61.44
CA VAL A 5 -16.74 -39.57 -61.02
C VAL A 5 -15.58 -39.30 -60.05
N ILE A 6 -14.73 -38.42 -60.56
CA ILE A 6 -13.49 -37.82 -60.09
C ILE A 6 -13.57 -37.27 -58.64
N HIS A 7 -12.52 -37.54 -57.84
CA HIS A 7 -12.22 -36.92 -56.55
C HIS A 7 -11.81 -35.44 -56.68
N PRO A 8 -12.16 -34.57 -55.73
CA PRO A 8 -11.35 -33.42 -55.38
C PRO A 8 -10.55 -33.66 -54.09
N VAL A 9 -9.35 -33.12 -54.13
CA VAL A 9 -8.21 -33.22 -53.22
C VAL A 9 -8.47 -32.53 -51.89
N ALA A 10 -7.89 -33.12 -50.83
CA ALA A 10 -7.86 -32.58 -49.47
C ALA A 10 -7.24 -31.18 -49.40
N ALA A 11 -7.97 -30.23 -48.81
CA ALA A 11 -7.41 -28.98 -48.33
C ALA A 11 -7.11 -29.13 -46.82
N HIS A 12 -5.82 -28.97 -46.49
CA HIS A 12 -5.28 -28.90 -45.14
C HIS A 12 -6.07 -27.92 -44.26
N HIS A 13 -6.61 -28.41 -43.15
CA HIS A 13 -7.05 -27.57 -42.04
C HIS A 13 -5.79 -27.07 -41.32
N GLY A 14 -5.34 -25.87 -41.69
CA GLY A 14 -4.44 -25.07 -40.86
C GLY A 14 -5.18 -24.53 -39.63
N PRO A 15 -4.48 -24.24 -38.52
CA PRO A 15 -5.10 -23.76 -37.31
C PRO A 15 -5.75 -22.39 -37.57
N HIS A 16 -7.04 -22.30 -37.24
CA HIS A 16 -7.77 -21.04 -37.22
C HIS A 16 -7.05 -20.07 -36.27
N VAL A 17 -6.34 -19.10 -36.85
CA VAL A 17 -5.91 -17.88 -36.16
C VAL A 17 -7.18 -17.11 -35.83
N VAL A 18 -7.65 -17.25 -34.60
CA VAL A 18 -8.66 -16.36 -34.03
C VAL A 18 -8.03 -14.97 -33.98
N THR A 19 -8.45 -14.10 -34.89
CA THR A 19 -8.06 -12.69 -34.89
C THR A 19 -8.54 -12.07 -33.58
N ASN A 20 -7.56 -11.63 -32.79
CA ASN A 20 -7.67 -11.11 -31.45
C ASN A 20 -8.58 -9.86 -31.43
N ALA A 21 -9.89 -10.03 -31.21
CA ALA A 21 -10.79 -8.95 -30.87
C ALA A 21 -10.47 -8.52 -29.43
N GLN A 22 -9.48 -7.65 -29.26
CA GLN A 22 -9.12 -7.11 -27.95
C GLN A 22 -10.35 -6.48 -27.29
N ASP A 23 -10.61 -6.87 -26.04
CA ASP A 23 -11.64 -6.29 -25.17
C ASP A 23 -11.55 -4.74 -25.23
N PRO A 24 -12.67 -4.03 -25.44
CA PRO A 24 -12.73 -2.56 -25.35
C PRO A 24 -12.02 -1.98 -24.11
N LYS A 25 -12.05 -2.69 -22.97
CA LYS A 25 -11.35 -2.30 -21.73
C LYS A 25 -9.83 -2.34 -21.88
N GLU A 26 -9.31 -3.43 -22.44
CA GLU A 26 -7.87 -3.64 -22.65
C GLU A 26 -7.32 -2.63 -23.67
N ARG A 27 -8.10 -2.30 -24.70
CA ARG A 27 -7.76 -1.25 -25.65
C ARG A 27 -7.70 0.12 -24.98
N PHE A 28 -8.70 0.46 -24.18
CA PHE A 28 -8.74 1.72 -23.45
C PHE A 28 -7.57 1.83 -22.46
N TYR A 29 -7.28 0.75 -21.71
CA TYR A 29 -6.17 0.70 -20.79
C TYR A 29 -4.82 0.96 -21.47
N ARG A 30 -4.52 0.28 -22.57
CA ARG A 30 -3.27 0.50 -23.33
C ARG A 30 -3.19 1.90 -23.93
N HIS A 31 -4.31 2.43 -24.40
CA HIS A 31 -4.38 3.78 -24.94
C HIS A 31 -4.11 4.82 -23.85
N PHE A 32 -4.82 4.72 -22.72
CA PHE A 32 -4.63 5.59 -21.56
C PHE A 32 -3.19 5.54 -21.05
N GLN A 33 -2.58 4.36 -20.98
CA GLN A 33 -1.17 4.21 -20.59
C GLN A 33 -0.22 4.94 -21.55
N THR A 34 -0.43 4.79 -22.86
CA THR A 34 0.43 5.41 -23.87
C THR A 34 0.33 6.94 -23.80
N GLU A 35 -0.89 7.47 -23.74
CA GLU A 35 -1.14 8.91 -23.66
C GLU A 35 -0.67 9.50 -22.31
N ALA A 36 -0.86 8.80 -21.20
CA ALA A 36 -0.36 9.23 -19.89
C ALA A 36 1.17 9.25 -19.84
N ALA A 37 1.84 8.25 -20.42
CA ALA A 37 3.30 8.23 -20.53
C ALA A 37 3.83 9.36 -21.43
N ALA A 38 3.16 9.64 -22.55
CA ALA A 38 3.51 10.74 -23.44
C ALA A 38 3.35 12.11 -22.75
N ALA A 39 2.24 12.33 -22.05
CA ALA A 39 2.04 13.55 -21.25
C ALA A 39 3.11 13.68 -20.15
N GLN A 40 3.50 12.56 -19.54
CA GLN A 40 4.53 12.53 -18.52
C GLN A 40 5.92 12.93 -19.07
N GLU A 41 6.30 12.38 -20.23
CA GLU A 41 7.54 12.72 -20.91
C GLU A 41 7.58 14.20 -21.32
N GLN A 42 6.46 14.74 -21.82
CA GLN A 42 6.34 16.16 -22.15
C GLN A 42 6.53 17.06 -20.91
N ILE A 43 5.98 16.68 -19.76
CA ILE A 43 6.17 17.40 -18.49
C ILE A 43 7.65 17.40 -18.06
N ASP A 44 8.33 16.26 -18.17
CA ASP A 44 9.74 16.15 -17.79
C ASP A 44 10.66 16.95 -18.74
N ASN A 45 10.29 17.03 -20.02
CA ASN A 45 11.00 17.82 -21.02
C ASN A 45 10.80 19.34 -20.89
N LEU A 46 9.81 19.83 -20.13
CA LEU A 46 9.57 21.28 -19.93
C LEU A 46 10.80 22.03 -19.38
N ALA A 47 11.66 21.36 -18.61
CA ALA A 47 12.88 21.96 -18.07
C ALA A 47 13.96 22.20 -19.13
N SER A 48 13.92 21.45 -20.24
CA SER A 48 14.88 21.55 -21.34
C SER A 48 14.50 22.60 -22.40
N LEU A 49 13.23 23.01 -22.43
CA LEU A 49 12.71 24.00 -23.38
C LEU A 49 13.12 25.42 -22.99
N ALA A 50 13.52 26.21 -24.00
CA ALA A 50 13.95 27.58 -23.81
C ALA A 50 12.79 28.47 -23.31
N VAL A 51 13.11 29.42 -22.42
CA VAL A 51 12.15 30.46 -21.96
C VAL A 51 11.93 31.52 -23.05
N VAL A 52 12.88 31.65 -23.98
CA VAL A 52 12.90 32.68 -25.00
C VAL A 52 11.99 32.24 -26.16
N GLY A 53 10.90 32.98 -26.40
CA GLY A 53 10.05 32.77 -27.58
C GLY A 53 8.66 32.19 -27.32
N GLY A 54 8.27 31.92 -26.07
CA GLY A 54 6.93 31.40 -25.75
C GLY A 54 6.79 29.88 -25.88
N GLU A 55 7.78 29.18 -26.45
CA GLU A 55 7.78 27.73 -26.66
C GLU A 55 7.45 26.90 -25.41
N ARG A 56 7.94 27.33 -24.23
CA ARG A 56 7.60 26.68 -22.95
C ARG A 56 6.13 26.89 -22.56
N GLN A 57 5.57 28.06 -22.83
CA GLN A 57 4.18 28.36 -22.56
C GLN A 57 3.27 27.56 -23.50
N ASP A 58 3.64 27.47 -24.78
CA ASP A 58 2.94 26.66 -25.78
C ASP A 58 2.98 25.16 -25.42
N ALA A 59 4.13 24.67 -24.95
CA ALA A 59 4.26 23.30 -24.47
C ALA A 59 3.42 23.03 -23.21
N VAL A 60 3.34 24.00 -22.29
CA VAL A 60 2.46 23.91 -21.11
C VAL A 60 0.99 23.84 -21.53
N GLU A 61 0.56 24.68 -22.47
CA GLU A 61 -0.81 24.68 -22.99
C GLU A 61 -1.15 23.38 -23.72
N ALA A 62 -0.21 22.84 -24.50
CA ALA A 62 -0.35 21.54 -25.15
C ALA A 62 -0.51 20.39 -24.14
N ILE A 63 0.26 20.38 -23.05
CA ILE A 63 0.13 19.37 -21.98
C ILE A 63 -1.20 19.51 -21.25
N LEU A 64 -1.64 20.73 -20.94
CA LEU A 64 -2.96 20.96 -20.31
C LEU A 64 -4.10 20.43 -21.19
N SER A 65 -3.99 20.64 -22.50
CA SER A 65 -4.94 20.10 -23.49
C SER A 65 -4.93 18.57 -23.50
N ALA A 66 -3.74 17.94 -23.47
CA ALA A 66 -3.59 16.49 -23.43
C ALA A 66 -4.17 15.87 -22.14
N ILE A 67 -3.91 16.47 -20.98
CA ILE A 67 -4.48 16.04 -19.68
C ILE A 67 -6.01 16.19 -19.68
N SER A 68 -6.52 17.29 -20.24
CA SER A 68 -7.97 17.51 -20.34
C SER A 68 -8.63 16.47 -21.25
N ARG A 69 -8.01 16.14 -22.38
CA ARG A 69 -8.46 15.07 -23.29
C ARG A 69 -8.49 13.72 -22.58
N LEU A 70 -7.43 13.34 -21.88
CA LEU A 70 -7.37 12.13 -21.05
C LEU A 70 -8.49 12.09 -20.00
N SER A 71 -8.80 13.21 -19.36
CA SER A 71 -9.89 13.30 -18.40
C SER A 71 -11.26 13.08 -19.04
N HIS A 72 -11.48 13.61 -20.25
CA HIS A 72 -12.72 13.41 -21.00
C HIS A 72 -12.86 11.96 -21.48
N GLU A 73 -11.78 11.36 -21.98
CA GLU A 73 -11.76 9.96 -22.39
C GLU A 73 -12.08 9.00 -21.24
N VAL A 74 -11.60 9.27 -20.02
CA VAL A 74 -11.96 8.50 -18.81
C VAL A 74 -13.43 8.66 -18.44
N SER A 75 -14.00 9.85 -18.64
CA SER A 75 -15.43 10.08 -18.43
C SER A 75 -16.27 9.33 -19.46
N ASP A 76 -15.88 9.35 -20.73
CA ASP A 76 -16.58 8.66 -21.83
C ASP A 76 -16.43 7.13 -21.72
N ALA A 77 -15.33 6.66 -21.12
CA ALA A 77 -15.10 5.24 -20.87
C ALA A 77 -15.80 4.70 -19.61
N SER A 78 -16.45 5.57 -18.82
CA SER A 78 -17.09 5.18 -17.55
C SER A 78 -18.22 4.15 -17.71
N ASP A 79 -18.81 4.04 -18.91
CA ASP A 79 -19.87 3.07 -19.21
C ASP A 79 -19.38 1.61 -19.28
N TYR A 80 -18.11 1.39 -19.61
CA TYR A 80 -17.54 0.04 -19.79
C TYR A 80 -16.29 -0.24 -18.94
N VAL A 81 -15.75 0.77 -18.25
CA VAL A 81 -14.63 0.62 -17.31
C VAL A 81 -15.16 0.41 -15.89
N PRO A 82 -14.67 -0.58 -15.12
CA PRO A 82 -15.06 -0.79 -13.72
C PRO A 82 -14.79 0.44 -12.82
N ALA A 83 -15.62 0.64 -11.78
CA ALA A 83 -15.49 1.77 -10.86
C ALA A 83 -14.14 1.84 -10.12
N TYR A 84 -13.46 0.71 -9.96
CA TYR A 84 -12.10 0.65 -9.41
C TYR A 84 -11.09 1.30 -10.37
N ASP A 85 -11.10 0.91 -11.64
CA ASP A 85 -10.21 1.44 -12.68
C ASP A 85 -10.51 2.91 -12.99
N GLN A 86 -11.78 3.32 -12.94
CA GLN A 86 -12.16 4.75 -13.06
C GLN A 86 -11.47 5.60 -11.98
N ARG A 87 -11.44 5.12 -10.73
CA ARG A 87 -10.74 5.80 -9.63
C ARG A 87 -9.24 5.84 -9.86
N LEU A 88 -8.68 4.76 -10.40
CA LEU A 88 -7.26 4.65 -10.72
C LEU A 88 -6.87 5.66 -11.83
N TYR A 89 -7.64 5.72 -12.92
CA TYR A 89 -7.40 6.68 -14.00
C TYR A 89 -7.59 8.13 -13.54
N ALA A 90 -8.63 8.41 -12.74
CA ALA A 90 -8.84 9.74 -12.18
C ALA A 90 -7.70 10.18 -11.24
N GLN A 91 -7.15 9.24 -10.45
CA GLN A 91 -5.97 9.51 -9.63
C GLN A 91 -4.72 9.77 -10.48
N ALA A 92 -4.54 9.03 -11.58
CA ALA A 92 -3.43 9.24 -12.50
C ALA A 92 -3.50 10.59 -13.21
N VAL A 93 -4.68 10.98 -13.72
CA VAL A 93 -4.91 12.32 -14.32
C VAL A 93 -4.63 13.42 -13.29
N LYS A 94 -5.11 13.26 -12.05
CA LYS A 94 -4.82 14.21 -10.97
C LYS A 94 -3.32 14.32 -10.67
N ALA A 95 -2.60 13.20 -10.64
CA ALA A 95 -1.16 13.18 -10.42
C ALA A 95 -0.38 13.90 -11.53
N LEU A 96 -0.79 13.74 -12.80
CA LEU A 96 -0.21 14.46 -13.94
C LEU A 96 -0.43 15.98 -13.81
N THR A 97 -1.63 16.41 -13.43
CA THR A 97 -1.95 17.83 -13.17
C THR A 97 -1.11 18.40 -12.02
N ASP A 98 -0.99 17.67 -10.91
CA ASP A 98 -0.19 18.09 -9.75
C ASP A 98 1.29 18.20 -10.13
N LYS A 99 1.83 17.25 -10.90
CA LYS A 99 3.23 17.28 -11.37
C LYS A 99 3.50 18.42 -12.36
N LEU A 100 2.53 18.74 -13.24
CA LEU A 100 2.63 19.91 -14.13
C LEU A 100 2.67 21.21 -13.32
N ASN A 101 1.78 21.37 -12.32
CA ASN A 101 1.75 22.54 -11.44
C ASN A 101 3.05 22.69 -10.63
N GLU A 102 3.59 21.59 -10.09
CA GLU A 102 4.89 21.59 -9.40
C GLU A 102 6.03 22.00 -10.35
N THR A 103 6.01 21.49 -11.58
CA THR A 103 7.04 21.82 -12.57
C THR A 103 6.95 23.28 -13.02
N GLN A 104 5.74 23.81 -13.21
CA GLN A 104 5.54 25.23 -13.52
C GLN A 104 5.99 26.15 -12.38
N THR A 105 5.64 25.84 -11.13
CA THR A 105 6.06 26.63 -9.97
C THR A 105 7.58 26.59 -9.76
N ARG A 106 8.22 25.43 -10.03
CA ARG A 106 9.68 25.29 -10.01
C ARG A 106 10.37 26.09 -11.11
N LEU A 107 9.76 26.20 -12.29
CA LEU A 107 10.31 26.89 -13.46
C LEU A 107 9.91 28.36 -13.55
N ALA A 108 9.00 28.83 -12.68
CA ALA A 108 8.59 30.22 -12.63
C ALA A 108 9.77 31.13 -12.20
N PRO A 109 10.00 32.27 -12.88
CA PRO A 109 11.05 33.19 -12.50
C PRO A 109 10.77 33.73 -11.10
N ARG A 110 11.71 33.53 -10.16
CA ARG A 110 11.59 34.04 -8.78
C ARG A 110 11.33 35.53 -8.83
N SER A 111 10.15 35.95 -8.34
CA SER A 111 9.82 37.35 -8.10
C SER A 111 10.94 38.03 -7.32
N ARG A 112 11.77 38.81 -8.01
CA ARG A 112 12.82 39.61 -7.39
C ARG A 112 12.16 40.76 -6.64
N PHE A 113 12.29 40.74 -5.32
CA PHE A 113 12.28 41.88 -4.40
C PHE A 113 11.94 43.23 -5.06
N GLN A 114 10.68 43.67 -4.94
CA GLN A 114 10.37 45.08 -5.12
C GLN A 114 10.93 45.85 -3.91
N PHE A 115 12.03 46.57 -4.13
CA PHE A 115 12.54 47.54 -3.18
C PHE A 115 11.52 48.67 -3.04
N LYS A 116 10.97 48.87 -1.83
CA LYS A 116 10.23 50.07 -1.48
C LYS A 116 11.17 51.27 -1.62
N SER A 117 10.93 52.12 -2.62
CA SER A 117 11.60 53.41 -2.74
C SER A 117 11.16 54.33 -1.59
N ARG A 118 12.13 54.71 -0.76
CA ARG A 118 12.02 55.81 0.20
C ARG A 118 12.19 57.14 -0.55
N ALA A 119 11.16 57.98 -0.54
CA ALA A 119 11.25 59.38 -0.99
C ALA A 119 10.70 60.31 0.11
N ALA A 120 11.61 61.19 0.55
CA ALA A 120 11.55 62.44 1.29
C ALA A 120 10.23 62.98 1.90
N ALA A 121 10.38 63.49 3.14
CA ALA A 121 9.66 64.64 3.70
C ALA A 121 10.74 65.69 4.13
N PRO A 122 10.43 66.98 4.40
CA PRO A 122 9.12 67.60 4.57
C PRO A 122 8.91 68.97 3.87
N GLU A 123 7.66 69.32 3.58
CA GLU A 123 7.11 70.67 3.85
C GLU A 123 5.57 70.55 3.98
N ALA A 124 5.03 71.11 5.07
CA ALA A 124 3.61 71.13 5.47
C ALA A 124 2.98 72.49 5.04
N PRO A 125 1.71 72.86 5.35
CA PRO A 125 0.65 72.15 6.10
C PRO A 125 -0.80 72.27 5.53
N GLY A 126 -1.72 71.44 6.02
CA GLY A 126 -3.18 71.68 5.93
C GLY A 126 -4.02 70.39 6.03
N PRO A 127 -5.23 70.42 6.62
CA PRO A 127 -5.42 69.91 7.98
C PRO A 127 -6.37 68.71 8.11
N GLY A 128 -6.27 68.02 9.26
CA GLY A 128 -7.44 67.44 9.94
C GLY A 128 -7.64 65.94 9.82
N SER A 129 -6.79 65.17 10.49
CA SER A 129 -6.96 63.74 10.78
C SER A 129 -7.91 63.49 11.96
N ILE A 130 -8.81 62.51 11.83
CA ILE A 130 -9.17 61.62 12.95
C ILE A 130 -9.20 60.19 12.41
N GLU A 131 -8.32 59.36 12.97
CA GLU A 131 -8.17 57.93 12.74
C GLU A 131 -8.86 57.17 13.88
N LEU A 132 -9.67 56.15 13.59
CA LEU A 132 -10.08 55.14 14.57
C LEU A 132 -10.02 53.73 13.93
N LYS A 133 -9.23 52.87 14.57
CA LYS A 133 -9.08 51.43 14.35
C LYS A 133 -10.42 50.68 14.34
N PRO A 134 -10.54 49.54 13.63
CA PRO A 134 -11.52 48.52 13.95
C PRO A 134 -10.87 47.33 14.66
N ASP A 135 -11.29 47.12 15.91
CA ASP A 135 -11.13 45.86 16.67
C ASP A 135 -12.29 44.91 16.30
N PRO A 136 -12.12 43.57 16.35
CA PRO A 136 -13.06 42.60 15.82
C PRO A 136 -14.03 42.14 16.91
N ARG A 137 -15.34 42.35 16.74
CA ARG A 137 -16.46 41.63 17.37
C ARG A 137 -17.80 42.18 16.84
N VAL A 138 -18.83 41.33 16.85
CA VAL A 138 -20.25 41.56 16.49
C VAL A 138 -20.55 41.21 15.02
N ILE A 139 -21.04 40.01 14.67
CA ILE A 139 -22.35 39.35 14.93
C ILE A 139 -23.56 40.14 14.40
N GLY A 140 -24.24 39.60 13.39
CA GLY A 140 -25.54 40.10 12.94
C GLY A 140 -26.07 39.36 11.71
N ASN A 141 -26.81 38.28 11.96
CA ASN A 141 -27.55 37.42 11.03
C ASN A 141 -28.53 38.17 10.10
N THR A 142 -28.91 37.53 8.99
CA THR A 142 -30.29 37.03 8.65
C THR A 142 -30.27 36.38 7.24
N HIS A 143 -30.50 35.06 7.12
CA HIS A 143 -31.78 34.35 6.79
C HIS A 143 -32.24 34.57 5.33
N LEU A 144 -32.47 33.54 4.49
CA LEU A 144 -33.62 32.62 4.42
C LEU A 144 -33.25 31.38 3.54
N VAL A 145 -33.28 30.12 4.05
CA VAL A 145 -34.23 28.98 3.82
C VAL A 145 -34.55 28.65 2.34
N ASP A 146 -34.43 27.42 1.83
CA ASP A 146 -35.11 26.12 2.11
C ASP A 146 -34.18 24.98 1.62
N GLY A 147 -34.06 23.75 2.14
CA GLY A 147 -35.05 22.83 2.70
C GLY A 147 -35.31 21.68 1.70
N LEU A 148 -34.78 20.47 1.94
CA LEU A 148 -35.38 19.13 1.72
C LEU A 148 -34.33 17.98 1.66
N SER A 149 -34.53 16.95 2.50
CA SER A 149 -33.83 15.65 2.52
C SER A 149 -34.35 14.70 1.41
N PRO A 150 -33.75 13.51 1.24
CA PRO A 150 -34.35 12.34 1.91
C PRO A 150 -33.35 11.24 2.37
N ALA A 151 -33.82 10.44 3.33
CA ALA A 151 -33.33 9.11 3.70
C ALA A 151 -34.17 8.03 2.98
N PHE A 152 -33.61 6.84 2.71
CA PHE A 152 -34.20 5.48 2.52
C PHE A 152 -33.06 4.57 1.98
N GLY A 153 -32.81 3.30 2.31
CA GLY A 153 -33.57 2.29 3.05
C GLY A 153 -33.71 0.95 2.27
N GLY A 154 -32.61 0.17 2.07
CA GLY A 154 -32.57 -1.28 1.71
C GLY A 154 -33.16 -1.75 0.35
N PRO A 155 -33.03 -3.04 -0.09
CA PRO A 155 -32.44 -4.23 0.58
C PRO A 155 -31.44 -5.07 -0.27
N THR A 156 -30.97 -6.16 0.34
CA THR A 156 -30.01 -7.20 -0.08
C THR A 156 -30.45 -8.11 -1.24
N LEU A 157 -29.50 -8.58 -2.05
CA LEU A 157 -29.61 -9.85 -2.78
C LEU A 157 -28.25 -10.55 -2.91
N ARG A 158 -28.24 -11.82 -2.50
CA ARG A 158 -27.14 -12.79 -2.59
C ARG A 158 -26.94 -13.23 -4.04
N SER A 159 -25.69 -13.45 -4.45
CA SER A 159 -25.34 -14.52 -5.38
C SER A 159 -23.91 -14.97 -5.16
N ALA A 160 -23.77 -16.29 -5.04
CA ALA A 160 -22.52 -17.02 -4.96
C ALA A 160 -22.17 -17.53 -6.36
N ASN A 161 -20.92 -17.35 -6.80
CA ASN A 161 -20.12 -18.37 -7.49
C ASN A 161 -18.66 -17.90 -7.70
N PRO A 162 -17.73 -18.84 -7.94
CA PRO A 162 -16.30 -18.67 -7.63
C PRO A 162 -15.56 -18.00 -8.79
N GLU A 163 -14.80 -16.95 -8.47
CA GLU A 163 -13.89 -16.33 -9.45
C GLU A 163 -12.54 -17.03 -9.39
N ALA A 164 -12.17 -17.62 -10.53
CA ALA A 164 -10.83 -18.09 -10.82
C ALA A 164 -9.87 -16.90 -10.75
N GLU A 165 -8.71 -17.11 -10.15
CA GLU A 165 -7.61 -16.14 -10.11
C GLU A 165 -7.18 -15.78 -11.55
N ASP A 166 -7.49 -14.55 -11.96
CA ASP A 166 -6.96 -13.94 -13.19
C ASP A 166 -5.64 -13.24 -12.81
N ASP A 167 -4.54 -13.87 -13.20
CA ASP A 167 -3.15 -13.45 -12.98
C ASP A 167 -2.85 -12.23 -13.85
N VAL A 168 -3.25 -11.05 -13.39
CA VAL A 168 -2.93 -9.77 -14.05
C VAL A 168 -1.58 -9.26 -13.57
N GLY A 169 -0.62 -9.29 -14.49
CA GLY A 169 0.78 -8.94 -14.28
C GLY A 169 1.01 -7.54 -13.66
N ALA A 170 2.12 -7.44 -12.92
CA ALA A 170 2.52 -6.24 -12.20
C ALA A 170 2.59 -4.98 -13.09
N LEU A 171 1.96 -3.90 -12.62
CA LEU A 171 2.05 -2.55 -13.18
C LEU A 171 3.51 -2.05 -13.22
N PRO A 172 3.92 -1.27 -14.23
CA PRO A 172 5.25 -0.67 -14.26
C PRO A 172 5.41 0.42 -13.19
N SER A 173 6.57 0.40 -12.54
CA SER A 173 7.02 1.38 -11.55
C SER A 173 7.04 2.80 -12.12
N PHE A 174 6.35 3.75 -11.48
CA PHE A 174 6.45 5.17 -11.80
C PHE A 174 7.90 5.61 -11.65
N ALA A 175 8.49 6.16 -12.72
CA ALA A 175 9.84 6.69 -12.74
C ALA A 175 9.99 7.81 -11.68
N GLY A 176 10.51 7.44 -10.51
CA GLY A 176 10.59 8.28 -9.31
C GLY A 176 10.25 7.53 -8.01
N SER A 177 9.52 6.41 -8.10
CA SER A 177 9.30 5.52 -6.95
C SER A 177 10.49 4.58 -6.78
N LYS A 178 11.19 4.69 -5.64
CA LYS A 178 12.29 3.79 -5.30
C LYS A 178 11.71 2.37 -5.17
N ASN A 179 12.12 1.45 -6.04
CA ASN A 179 11.71 0.06 -5.93
C ASN A 179 12.53 -0.63 -4.83
N TYR A 180 12.00 -0.60 -3.61
CA TYR A 180 12.66 -1.20 -2.43
C TYR A 180 12.83 -2.72 -2.56
N ASN A 181 11.91 -3.42 -3.23
CA ASN A 181 11.97 -4.87 -3.38
C ASN A 181 13.10 -5.31 -4.30
N GLU A 182 13.29 -4.61 -5.42
CA GLU A 182 14.46 -4.81 -6.29
C GLU A 182 15.77 -4.47 -5.59
N GLU A 183 15.81 -3.39 -4.81
CA GLU A 183 17.00 -3.02 -4.05
C GLU A 183 17.38 -4.09 -3.01
N MET A 184 16.39 -4.67 -2.32
CA MET A 184 16.63 -5.74 -1.35
C MET A 184 17.07 -7.04 -2.02
N ALA A 185 16.51 -7.37 -3.18
CA ALA A 185 16.84 -8.58 -3.93
C ALA A 185 18.25 -8.56 -4.55
N LYS A 186 18.89 -7.40 -4.65
CA LYS A 186 20.27 -7.31 -5.17
C LYS A 186 21.25 -8.11 -4.30
N PRO A 187 22.24 -8.78 -4.93
CA PRO A 187 23.29 -9.48 -4.20
C PRO A 187 24.05 -8.52 -3.28
N SER A 188 24.32 -8.97 -2.06
CA SER A 188 25.10 -8.22 -1.07
C SER A 188 25.95 -9.19 -0.26
N VAL A 189 26.99 -8.67 0.39
CA VAL A 189 27.91 -9.43 1.25
C VAL A 189 27.20 -9.97 2.51
N SER A 190 26.12 -9.31 2.92
CA SER A 190 25.29 -9.69 4.07
C SER A 190 23.86 -9.99 3.63
N ASN A 191 23.15 -10.86 4.35
CA ASN A 191 21.71 -11.10 4.17
C ASN A 191 20.84 -10.07 4.91
N VAL A 192 21.46 -9.12 5.63
CA VAL A 192 20.74 -8.06 6.35
C VAL A 192 20.37 -6.93 5.39
N ARG A 193 19.12 -6.45 5.46
CA ARG A 193 18.62 -5.30 4.70
C ARG A 193 17.97 -4.30 5.65
N LYS A 194 18.23 -3.01 5.42
CA LYS A 194 17.67 -1.90 6.23
C LYS A 194 16.99 -0.84 5.34
N PRO A 195 15.90 -1.20 4.64
CA PRO A 195 15.23 -0.27 3.74
C PRO A 195 14.53 0.85 4.52
N SER A 196 14.77 2.11 4.12
CA SER A 196 14.27 3.27 4.86
C SER A 196 12.80 3.62 4.60
N PHE A 197 12.21 3.17 3.49
CA PHE A 197 10.87 3.59 3.03
C PHE A 197 10.64 5.12 3.02
N SER A 198 11.71 5.92 2.98
CA SER A 198 11.67 7.37 3.19
C SER A 198 10.91 8.15 2.11
N SER A 199 10.74 7.57 0.92
CA SER A 199 9.97 8.16 -0.19
C SER A 199 8.62 7.47 -0.40
N ALA A 200 8.27 6.48 0.42
CA ALA A 200 7.03 5.74 0.30
C ALA A 200 5.99 6.22 1.33
N LYS A 201 4.71 6.03 1.01
CA LYS A 201 3.60 6.24 1.96
C LYS A 201 3.24 4.96 2.71
N GLU A 202 3.51 3.81 2.11
CA GLU A 202 3.24 2.47 2.63
C GLU A 202 4.50 1.61 2.63
N ILE A 203 4.55 0.64 3.54
CA ILE A 203 5.59 -0.38 3.59
C ILE A 203 5.05 -1.61 2.87
N ALA A 204 5.57 -1.88 1.67
CA ALA A 204 5.21 -3.04 0.87
C ALA A 204 6.47 -3.84 0.52
N ILE A 205 6.66 -4.99 1.18
CA ILE A 205 7.77 -5.90 0.97
C ILE A 205 7.24 -7.17 0.34
N SER A 206 7.81 -7.58 -0.78
CA SER A 206 7.38 -8.77 -1.50
C SER A 206 8.51 -9.57 -2.12
N GLY A 207 8.29 -10.89 -2.26
CA GLY A 207 9.15 -11.78 -3.04
C GLY A 207 10.55 -12.00 -2.46
N GLN A 208 10.75 -11.74 -1.16
CA GLN A 208 12.07 -11.83 -0.55
C GLN A 208 12.31 -13.22 0.05
N ARG A 209 13.52 -13.73 -0.14
CA ARG A 209 13.94 -15.05 0.34
C ARG A 209 15.28 -15.00 1.04
N GLY A 210 15.39 -15.62 2.21
CA GLY A 210 16.67 -15.74 2.89
C GLY A 210 17.26 -14.40 3.35
N LEU A 211 16.42 -13.44 3.74
CA LEU A 211 16.85 -12.11 4.17
C LEU A 211 16.46 -11.82 5.63
N HIS A 212 17.31 -11.04 6.29
CA HIS A 212 16.99 -10.40 7.56
C HIS A 212 16.69 -8.92 7.31
N ILE A 213 15.42 -8.55 7.29
CA ILE A 213 14.96 -7.21 6.95
C ILE A 213 14.62 -6.47 8.25
N ILE A 214 15.31 -5.37 8.53
CA ILE A 214 15.11 -4.56 9.74
C ILE A 214 14.74 -3.14 9.30
N LEU A 215 13.53 -2.70 9.62
CA LEU A 215 13.09 -1.37 9.27
C LEU A 215 13.59 -0.33 10.28
N PRO A 216 14.37 0.68 9.85
CA PRO A 216 14.80 1.75 10.73
C PRO A 216 13.62 2.67 11.09
N SER A 217 13.78 3.50 12.13
CA SER A 217 12.78 4.47 12.55
C SER A 217 12.37 5.47 11.46
N THR A 218 13.21 5.69 10.45
CA THR A 218 12.90 6.54 9.30
C THR A 218 11.76 5.98 8.43
N ALA A 219 11.48 4.67 8.51
CA ALA A 219 10.37 4.03 7.82
C ALA A 219 9.00 4.34 8.45
N SER A 220 8.96 4.96 9.63
CA SER A 220 7.71 5.41 10.28
C SER A 220 6.90 6.43 9.46
N ARG A 221 7.50 7.01 8.42
CA ARG A 221 6.80 7.90 7.47
C ARG A 221 5.90 7.14 6.49
N ALA A 222 6.09 5.83 6.37
CA ALA A 222 5.42 4.96 5.42
C ALA A 222 4.40 4.01 6.10
N THR A 223 3.85 4.41 7.24
CA THR A 223 2.94 3.57 8.03
C THR A 223 1.46 3.77 7.69
N SER A 224 1.12 4.36 6.53
CA SER A 224 -0.29 4.43 6.11
C SER A 224 -0.89 3.04 5.91
N SER A 225 -0.06 2.07 5.51
CA SER A 225 -0.42 0.66 5.36
C SER A 225 0.86 -0.19 5.39
N GLY A 226 0.75 -1.42 5.90
CA GLY A 226 1.82 -2.42 5.86
C GLY A 226 1.40 -3.64 5.03
N ARG A 227 2.30 -4.16 4.20
CA ARG A 227 2.08 -5.36 3.40
C ARG A 227 3.35 -6.19 3.29
N LEU A 228 3.29 -7.46 3.68
CA LEU A 228 4.32 -8.47 3.42
C LEU A 228 3.71 -9.58 2.58
N THR A 229 4.25 -9.84 1.38
CA THR A 229 3.78 -10.94 0.52
C THR A 229 4.90 -11.82 -0.01
N ASP A 230 4.63 -13.11 -0.19
CA ASP A 230 5.51 -14.03 -0.93
C ASP A 230 6.92 -14.09 -0.33
N MET A 231 6.98 -14.35 0.98
CA MET A 231 8.20 -14.32 1.78
C MET A 231 8.59 -15.74 2.19
N ALA A 232 9.88 -16.08 2.11
CA ALA A 232 10.36 -17.40 2.51
C ALA A 232 11.72 -17.37 3.23
N ASP A 233 11.86 -18.11 4.31
CA ASP A 233 13.11 -18.21 5.08
C ASP A 233 13.64 -16.83 5.53
N CYS A 234 12.76 -15.92 5.99
CA CYS A 234 13.12 -14.53 6.31
C CYS A 234 12.90 -14.19 7.80
N VAL A 235 13.67 -13.21 8.30
CA VAL A 235 13.36 -12.51 9.55
C VAL A 235 13.01 -11.08 9.19
N VAL A 236 11.85 -10.59 9.59
CA VAL A 236 11.38 -9.23 9.31
C VAL A 236 11.07 -8.54 10.63
N ASP A 237 11.79 -7.45 10.92
CA ASP A 237 11.56 -6.61 12.09
C ASP A 237 11.11 -5.21 11.66
N MET A 238 9.83 -4.92 11.89
CA MET A 238 9.19 -3.62 11.63
C MET A 238 8.87 -2.85 12.93
N SER A 239 9.27 -3.38 14.09
CA SER A 239 8.91 -2.80 15.41
C SER A 239 9.34 -1.34 15.57
N MET A 240 10.55 -1.01 15.10
CA MET A 240 11.08 0.36 15.14
C MET A 240 10.39 1.32 14.16
N ALA A 241 9.78 0.80 13.10
CA ALA A 241 9.05 1.60 12.12
C ALA A 241 7.65 1.98 12.61
N THR A 242 7.11 1.27 13.61
CA THR A 242 5.76 1.50 14.14
C THR A 242 5.79 1.90 15.62
N PRO A 243 6.42 3.03 15.99
CA PRO A 243 6.34 3.51 17.36
C PRO A 243 4.88 3.84 17.71
N THR A 244 4.57 4.00 19.00
CA THR A 244 3.22 4.35 19.48
C THR A 244 2.62 5.57 18.77
N SER A 245 3.46 6.52 18.33
CA SER A 245 3.05 7.75 17.63
C SER A 245 2.77 7.56 16.13
N ALA A 246 3.18 6.44 15.52
CA ALA A 246 3.01 6.18 14.09
C ALA A 246 2.73 4.68 13.79
N PRO A 247 1.65 4.09 14.36
CA PRO A 247 1.27 2.71 14.07
C PRO A 247 0.71 2.56 12.65
N PHE A 248 0.72 1.34 12.11
CA PHE A 248 0.06 1.06 10.84
C PHE A 248 -1.45 1.28 10.95
N ALA A 249 -2.09 1.85 9.92
CA ALA A 249 -3.55 1.90 9.87
C ALA A 249 -4.16 0.51 9.63
N ASN A 250 -3.50 -0.31 8.81
CA ASN A 250 -3.84 -1.70 8.53
C ASN A 250 -2.59 -2.49 8.11
N LEU A 251 -2.62 -3.81 8.28
CA LEU A 251 -1.52 -4.71 7.91
C LEU A 251 -2.07 -5.94 7.17
N ALA A 252 -1.41 -6.32 6.08
CA ALA A 252 -1.69 -7.54 5.34
C ALA A 252 -0.42 -8.42 5.24
N LEU A 253 -0.52 -9.66 5.71
CA LEU A 253 0.51 -10.69 5.59
C LEU A 253 -0.04 -11.80 4.70
N ARG A 254 0.60 -12.07 3.55
CA ARG A 254 0.12 -13.07 2.59
C ARG A 254 1.24 -14.00 2.13
N ASN A 255 0.99 -15.31 2.10
CA ASN A 255 1.91 -16.29 1.52
C ASN A 255 3.33 -16.19 2.11
N ILE A 256 3.45 -16.48 3.40
CA ILE A 256 4.70 -16.35 4.17
C ILE A 256 5.07 -17.72 4.75
N SER A 257 6.26 -18.22 4.44
CA SER A 257 6.71 -19.54 4.91
C SER A 257 8.06 -19.47 5.61
N HIS A 258 8.25 -20.24 6.69
CA HIS A 258 9.53 -20.28 7.41
C HIS A 258 10.07 -18.91 7.83
N CYS A 259 9.18 -18.01 8.27
CA CYS A 259 9.57 -16.65 8.64
C CYS A 259 9.29 -16.32 10.11
N LEU A 260 10.13 -15.46 10.67
CA LEU A 260 9.81 -14.69 11.87
C LEU A 260 9.43 -13.27 11.46
N VAL A 261 8.22 -12.83 11.78
CA VAL A 261 7.71 -11.50 11.46
C VAL A 261 7.39 -10.74 12.74
N VAL A 262 8.20 -9.76 13.09
CA VAL A 262 7.87 -8.75 14.12
C VAL A 262 7.24 -7.55 13.42
N ALA A 263 5.91 -7.55 13.36
CA ALA A 263 5.15 -6.58 12.59
C ALA A 263 4.96 -5.22 13.27
N GLY A 264 5.09 -5.19 14.61
CA GLY A 264 4.90 -3.99 15.41
C GLY A 264 3.41 -3.68 15.65
N LYS A 265 3.06 -2.38 15.67
CA LYS A 265 1.73 -1.90 16.11
C LYS A 265 0.83 -1.50 14.94
N VAL A 266 -0.43 -1.90 15.03
CA VAL A 266 -1.49 -1.66 14.05
C VAL A 266 -2.72 -1.05 14.74
N SER A 267 -3.08 0.19 14.39
CA SER A 267 -4.28 0.90 14.89
C SER A 267 -5.57 0.49 14.19
N GLY A 268 -5.59 -0.68 13.57
CA GLY A 268 -6.70 -1.21 12.79
C GLY A 268 -6.59 -2.73 12.63
N PRO A 269 -7.16 -3.29 11.54
CA PRO A 269 -7.15 -4.72 11.32
C PRO A 269 -5.81 -5.22 10.79
N VAL A 270 -5.41 -6.40 11.25
CA VAL A 270 -4.39 -7.23 10.61
C VAL A 270 -5.05 -8.41 9.91
N HIS A 271 -4.72 -8.62 8.64
CA HIS A 271 -5.13 -9.77 7.85
C HIS A 271 -3.91 -10.65 7.62
N ILE A 272 -4.01 -11.91 8.01
CA ILE A 272 -2.93 -12.89 7.94
C ILE A 272 -3.45 -14.07 7.14
N THR A 273 -2.94 -14.29 5.94
CA THR A 273 -3.42 -15.34 5.03
C THR A 273 -2.27 -16.19 4.52
N GLY A 274 -2.37 -17.51 4.64
CA GLY A 274 -1.38 -18.42 4.06
C GLY A 274 0.00 -18.29 4.72
N VAL A 275 0.06 -18.28 6.06
CA VAL A 275 1.33 -18.33 6.80
C VAL A 275 1.62 -19.75 7.26
N THR A 276 2.82 -20.25 6.98
CA THR A 276 3.22 -21.62 7.33
C THR A 276 4.58 -21.69 8.04
N ASP A 277 4.68 -22.57 9.04
CA ASP A 277 5.93 -22.87 9.74
C ASP A 277 6.69 -21.62 10.24
N GLY A 278 6.01 -20.73 10.96
CA GLY A 278 6.55 -19.42 11.28
C GLY A 278 6.09 -18.84 12.61
N ILE A 279 6.57 -17.63 12.89
CA ILE A 279 6.22 -16.87 14.09
C ILE A 279 5.80 -15.47 13.67
N VAL A 280 4.65 -15.01 14.15
CA VAL A 280 4.15 -13.65 13.89
C VAL A 280 3.94 -12.93 15.23
N VAL A 281 4.57 -11.77 15.37
CA VAL A 281 4.49 -10.90 16.54
C VAL A 281 3.81 -9.59 16.15
N VAL A 282 2.64 -9.29 16.70
CA VAL A 282 1.85 -8.12 16.30
C VAL A 282 0.95 -7.62 17.43
N ALA A 283 0.82 -6.30 17.55
CA ALA A 283 -0.22 -5.65 18.36
C ALA A 283 -1.24 -5.01 17.41
N ALA A 284 -2.51 -5.40 17.50
CA ALA A 284 -3.55 -4.93 16.60
C ALA A 284 -4.89 -4.70 17.32
N ARG A 285 -5.80 -3.98 16.67
CA ARG A 285 -7.18 -3.85 17.17
C ARG A 285 -8.03 -5.08 16.87
N GLN A 286 -7.80 -5.69 15.71
CA GLN A 286 -8.54 -6.84 15.19
C GLN A 286 -7.56 -7.72 14.43
N ALA A 287 -7.66 -9.04 14.61
CA ALA A 287 -6.87 -10.02 13.88
C ALA A 287 -7.78 -10.99 13.14
N ARG A 288 -7.59 -11.10 11.82
CA ARG A 288 -8.24 -12.09 10.96
C ARG A 288 -7.16 -12.98 10.36
N ILE A 289 -7.23 -14.26 10.68
CA ILE A 289 -6.19 -15.24 10.36
C ILE A 289 -6.84 -16.34 9.51
N HIS A 290 -6.27 -16.61 8.35
CA HIS A 290 -6.83 -17.51 7.35
C HIS A 290 -5.73 -18.40 6.77
N GLU A 291 -6.03 -19.67 6.52
CA GLU A 291 -5.10 -20.61 5.87
C GLU A 291 -3.72 -20.73 6.54
N CYS A 292 -3.65 -20.58 7.87
CA CYS A 292 -2.37 -20.60 8.61
C CYS A 292 -2.10 -21.97 9.25
N HIS A 293 -0.86 -22.47 9.10
CA HIS A 293 -0.49 -23.84 9.48
C HIS A 293 0.84 -23.87 10.24
N ASN A 294 0.85 -24.47 11.44
CA ASN A 294 2.05 -24.54 12.29
C ASN A 294 2.67 -23.14 12.55
N VAL A 295 1.88 -22.24 13.13
CA VAL A 295 2.28 -20.83 13.37
C VAL A 295 2.09 -20.46 14.82
N ASP A 296 3.11 -19.82 15.41
CA ASP A 296 3.01 -19.20 16.73
C ASP A 296 2.73 -17.71 16.60
N PHE A 297 1.61 -17.27 17.16
CA PHE A 297 1.18 -15.88 17.21
C PHE A 297 1.47 -15.30 18.60
N TYR A 298 2.39 -14.34 18.66
CA TYR A 298 2.58 -13.48 19.81
C TYR A 298 1.75 -12.22 19.61
N LEU A 299 0.59 -12.17 20.26
CA LEU A 299 -0.48 -11.26 19.90
C LEU A 299 -0.87 -10.38 21.08
N TYR A 300 -1.09 -9.10 20.77
CA TYR A 300 -2.00 -8.25 21.53
C TYR A 300 -3.18 -7.92 20.62
N CYS A 301 -4.41 -8.17 21.10
CA CYS A 301 -5.61 -7.87 20.33
C CYS A 301 -6.69 -7.24 21.21
N ASN A 302 -7.29 -6.13 20.76
CA ASN A 302 -8.41 -5.49 21.46
C ASN A 302 -9.74 -6.24 21.29
N SER A 303 -9.84 -7.11 20.29
CA SER A 303 -11.00 -7.97 20.03
C SER A 303 -10.58 -9.44 20.05
N HIS A 304 -11.55 -10.35 20.00
CA HIS A 304 -11.29 -11.76 19.72
C HIS A 304 -10.58 -11.91 18.36
N PRO A 305 -9.44 -12.61 18.29
CA PRO A 305 -8.85 -13.04 17.04
C PRO A 305 -9.78 -14.05 16.36
N ILE A 306 -9.98 -13.92 15.05
CA ILE A 306 -10.80 -14.85 14.27
C ILE A 306 -9.88 -15.69 13.39
N ILE A 307 -10.02 -17.01 13.46
CA ILE A 307 -9.32 -17.97 12.59
C ILE A 307 -10.29 -18.66 11.64
N GLU A 308 -9.81 -19.02 10.45
CA GLU A 308 -10.53 -19.81 9.45
C GLU A 308 -9.50 -20.66 8.65
N ASP A 309 -9.82 -21.91 8.31
CA ASP A 309 -8.91 -22.82 7.58
C ASP A 309 -7.50 -22.94 8.17
N CYS A 310 -7.38 -22.82 9.49
CA CYS A 310 -6.11 -22.91 10.19
C CYS A 310 -5.92 -24.29 10.81
N SER A 311 -4.66 -24.69 11.04
CA SER A 311 -4.35 -25.88 11.86
C SER A 311 -3.03 -25.73 12.59
N ASN A 312 -2.98 -26.27 13.82
CA ASN A 312 -1.83 -26.18 14.70
C ASN A 312 -1.31 -24.72 14.86
N VAL A 313 -2.22 -23.76 15.03
CA VAL A 313 -1.86 -22.38 15.36
C VAL A 313 -1.86 -22.19 16.86
N ARG A 314 -0.86 -21.50 17.41
CA ARG A 314 -0.71 -21.34 18.86
C ARG A 314 -0.62 -19.87 19.20
N PHE A 315 -1.26 -19.45 20.28
CA PHE A 315 -1.32 -18.05 20.69
C PHE A 315 -0.55 -17.83 22.00
N ALA A 316 0.15 -16.70 22.08
CA ALA A 316 0.91 -16.25 23.24
C ALA A 316 0.68 -14.75 23.43
N PRO A 317 0.84 -14.21 24.66
CA PRO A 317 0.81 -12.78 24.87
C PRO A 317 2.00 -12.11 24.18
N LEU A 318 1.81 -10.86 23.77
CA LEU A 318 2.89 -10.04 23.20
C LEU A 318 4.09 -9.92 24.16
N PRO A 319 5.35 -10.03 23.68
CA PRO A 319 6.54 -9.83 24.49
C PRO A 319 6.62 -8.45 25.13
N ALA A 320 7.25 -8.36 26.30
CA ALA A 320 7.29 -7.14 27.11
C ALA A 320 7.98 -5.98 26.36
N THR A 321 9.04 -6.26 25.61
CA THR A 321 9.74 -5.25 24.80
C THR A 321 8.88 -4.62 23.69
N TYR A 322 7.76 -5.23 23.29
CA TYR A 322 6.85 -4.70 22.27
C TYR A 322 5.55 -4.15 22.86
N HIS A 323 5.38 -4.23 24.18
CA HIS A 323 4.22 -3.68 24.86
C HIS A 323 4.35 -2.16 25.00
N SER A 324 3.29 -1.40 24.66
CA SER A 324 3.27 0.04 24.93
C SER A 324 2.59 0.33 26.27
N SER A 325 3.17 1.22 27.06
CA SER A 325 2.65 1.62 28.39
C SER A 325 1.23 2.23 28.36
N ASP A 326 0.73 2.62 27.18
CA ASP A 326 -0.58 3.26 27.00
C ASP A 326 -1.74 2.28 26.70
N GLU A 327 -1.50 0.97 26.76
CA GLU A 327 -2.49 -0.08 26.45
C GLU A 327 -3.50 -0.23 27.61
N THR A 328 -4.40 0.73 27.72
CA THR A 328 -5.47 0.78 28.73
C THR A 328 -6.64 -0.18 28.45
N SER A 329 -6.61 -0.86 27.30
CA SER A 329 -7.69 -1.71 26.81
C SER A 329 -7.46 -3.17 27.17
N THR A 330 -8.54 -3.95 27.19
CA THR A 330 -8.47 -5.39 27.47
C THR A 330 -7.76 -6.12 26.32
N ASN A 331 -6.73 -6.89 26.66
CA ASN A 331 -6.06 -7.79 25.72
C ASN A 331 -6.83 -9.12 25.65
N GLN A 332 -7.29 -9.51 24.46
CA GLN A 332 -8.10 -10.71 24.21
C GLN A 332 -7.39 -11.73 23.31
N TRP A 333 -6.06 -11.74 23.32
CA TRP A 333 -5.23 -12.65 22.51
C TRP A 333 -5.54 -14.15 22.69
N ASP A 334 -6.11 -14.55 23.83
CA ASP A 334 -6.42 -15.92 24.23
C ASP A 334 -7.88 -16.35 23.95
N GLN A 335 -8.72 -15.42 23.48
CA GLN A 335 -10.14 -15.64 23.16
C GLN A 335 -10.33 -15.75 21.65
N VAL A 336 -9.92 -16.88 21.08
CA VAL A 336 -9.90 -17.09 19.62
C VAL A 336 -11.19 -17.74 19.14
N ASP A 337 -11.84 -17.10 18.16
CA ASP A 337 -13.04 -17.60 17.50
C ASP A 337 -12.65 -18.37 16.22
N ASP A 338 -12.95 -19.67 16.16
CA ASP A 338 -12.75 -20.49 14.96
C ASP A 338 -14.04 -20.54 14.14
N PHE A 339 -14.05 -19.83 13.01
CA PHE A 339 -15.26 -19.61 12.22
C PHE A 339 -15.82 -20.89 11.58
N LYS A 340 -14.97 -21.87 11.27
CA LYS A 340 -15.39 -23.14 10.65
C LYS A 340 -15.71 -24.22 11.69
N TRP A 341 -15.44 -23.97 12.96
CA TRP A 341 -15.71 -24.92 14.03
C TRP A 341 -17.09 -24.71 14.65
N LEU A 342 -18.10 -25.36 14.06
CA LEU A 342 -19.50 -25.24 14.50
C LEU A 342 -19.87 -26.13 15.71
N LYS A 343 -18.90 -26.77 16.34
CA LYS A 343 -19.14 -27.69 17.46
C LYS A 343 -19.03 -26.97 18.80
N ALA A 344 -19.70 -27.52 19.82
CA ALA A 344 -19.63 -27.00 21.20
C ALA A 344 -18.29 -27.28 21.91
N GLU A 345 -17.53 -28.28 21.43
CA GLU A 345 -16.21 -28.60 21.97
C GLU A 345 -15.16 -27.57 21.51
N LYS A 346 -14.05 -27.45 22.25
CA LYS A 346 -12.95 -26.55 21.87
C LYS A 346 -12.39 -26.94 20.50
N SER A 347 -12.16 -25.95 19.63
CA SER A 347 -11.53 -26.20 18.34
C SER A 347 -10.13 -26.82 18.53
N PRO A 348 -9.78 -27.90 17.80
CA PRO A 348 -8.45 -28.49 17.79
C PRO A 348 -7.46 -27.69 16.93
N ASN A 349 -7.94 -26.72 16.14
CA ASN A 349 -7.12 -25.98 15.19
C ASN A 349 -6.19 -24.98 15.88
N TRP A 350 -6.51 -24.59 17.12
CA TRP A 350 -5.72 -23.65 17.89
C TRP A 350 -5.52 -24.04 19.35
N SER A 351 -4.44 -23.56 19.93
CA SER A 351 -4.15 -23.73 21.36
C SER A 351 -3.40 -22.52 21.93
N ILE A 352 -3.21 -22.52 23.25
CA ILE A 352 -2.34 -21.55 23.91
C ILE A 352 -0.93 -22.11 23.88
N LEU A 353 0.06 -21.28 23.51
CA LEU A 353 1.46 -21.62 23.59
C LEU A 353 1.88 -21.72 25.08
N PRO A 354 2.33 -22.89 25.55
CA PRO A 354 2.79 -23.08 26.93
C PRO A 354 3.92 -22.13 27.29
N GLU A 355 3.99 -21.70 28.55
CA GLU A 355 4.96 -20.69 29.00
C GLU A 355 6.41 -21.14 28.82
N GLU A 356 6.67 -22.43 29.01
CA GLU A 356 7.95 -23.09 28.84
C GLU A 356 8.42 -23.17 27.39
N GLU A 357 7.50 -23.10 26.42
CA GLU A 357 7.79 -23.10 24.99
C GLU A 357 7.87 -21.67 24.41
N ARG A 358 7.53 -20.65 25.19
CA ARG A 358 7.64 -19.25 24.75
C ARG A 358 9.10 -18.86 24.62
N LEU A 359 9.38 -18.02 23.62
CA LEU A 359 10.71 -17.49 23.40
C LEU A 359 11.09 -16.52 24.53
N PRO A 360 12.29 -16.68 25.12
CA PRO A 360 12.74 -15.82 26.20
C PRO A 360 13.03 -14.38 25.73
N GLU A 361 12.97 -13.43 26.66
CA GLU A 361 13.05 -11.99 26.36
C GLU A 361 14.37 -11.55 25.68
N ASP A 362 15.45 -12.30 25.91
CA ASP A 362 16.75 -12.06 25.26
C ASP A 362 16.69 -12.27 23.74
N VAL A 363 15.82 -13.15 23.25
CA VAL A 363 15.61 -13.36 21.82
C VAL A 363 15.08 -12.08 21.17
N TRP A 364 14.06 -11.48 21.76
CA TRP A 364 13.41 -10.27 21.24
C TRP A 364 14.33 -9.03 21.31
N THR A 365 15.12 -8.91 22.38
CA THR A 365 15.94 -7.72 22.64
C THR A 365 17.34 -7.79 22.04
N LYS A 366 17.90 -8.99 21.83
CA LYS A 366 19.28 -9.17 21.35
C LYS A 366 19.37 -9.87 20.01
N CYS A 367 18.64 -10.97 19.82
CA CYS A 367 18.78 -11.78 18.61
C CYS A 367 18.06 -11.15 17.41
N VAL A 368 16.79 -10.75 17.57
CA VAL A 368 15.95 -10.21 16.48
C VAL A 368 16.52 -8.90 15.90
N PRO A 369 16.97 -7.90 16.69
CA PRO A 369 17.54 -6.66 16.13
C PRO A 369 18.89 -6.84 15.41
N GLY A 370 19.45 -8.06 15.42
CA GLY A 370 20.73 -8.42 14.83
C GLY A 370 21.86 -8.45 15.86
N GLU A 371 22.15 -9.64 16.39
CA GLU A 371 23.29 -9.87 17.26
C GLU A 371 24.61 -9.91 16.46
N PRO A 372 25.69 -9.23 16.91
CA PRO A 372 26.97 -9.27 16.23
C PRO A 372 27.48 -10.71 16.04
N GLY A 373 27.79 -11.08 14.79
CA GLY A 373 28.36 -12.40 14.46
C GLY A 373 27.34 -13.53 14.31
N LYS A 374 26.03 -13.25 14.42
CA LYS A 374 24.96 -14.21 14.09
C LYS A 374 24.41 -13.91 12.70
N ASP A 375 24.24 -14.94 11.89
CA ASP A 375 23.58 -14.83 10.59
C ASP A 375 22.08 -15.20 10.71
N LEU A 376 21.31 -14.92 9.66
CA LEU A 376 19.88 -15.22 9.56
C LEU A 376 19.53 -16.65 10.00
N LYS A 377 20.33 -17.63 9.58
CA LYS A 377 20.10 -19.05 9.92
C LYS A 377 20.22 -19.31 11.42
N ASP A 378 21.12 -18.62 12.11
CA ASP A 378 21.28 -18.76 13.55
C ASP A 378 20.06 -18.23 14.28
N ILE A 379 19.49 -17.11 13.81
CA ILE A 379 18.27 -16.53 14.37
C ILE A 379 17.10 -17.49 14.17
N LEU A 380 16.85 -17.93 12.94
CA LEU A 380 15.77 -18.88 12.61
C LEU A 380 15.88 -20.17 13.45
N LYS A 381 17.08 -20.73 13.56
CA LYS A 381 17.34 -21.89 14.42
C LYS A 381 17.08 -21.61 15.89
N ARG A 382 17.51 -20.45 16.39
CA ARG A 382 17.34 -20.05 17.80
C ARG A 382 15.87 -19.91 18.19
N VAL A 383 15.03 -19.48 17.25
CA VAL A 383 13.57 -19.34 17.44
C VAL A 383 12.78 -20.60 17.09
N GLY A 384 13.46 -21.70 16.74
CA GLY A 384 12.80 -22.98 16.44
C GLY A 384 12.25 -23.11 15.02
N ILE A 385 12.46 -22.12 14.15
CA ILE A 385 12.10 -22.17 12.74
C ILE A 385 13.25 -22.85 12.00
N SER A 386 13.22 -24.18 11.92
CA SER A 386 14.17 -24.97 11.14
C SER A 386 13.43 -25.71 10.03
N ARG A 387 14.04 -25.80 8.84
CA ARG A 387 13.51 -26.70 7.80
C ARG A 387 13.45 -28.11 8.37
N ARG A 388 12.26 -28.70 8.39
CA ARG A 388 12.17 -30.15 8.49
C ARG A 388 12.83 -30.67 7.21
N SER A 389 13.95 -31.36 7.35
CA SER A 389 14.55 -32.08 6.22
C SER A 389 13.46 -32.97 5.65
N SER A 390 13.03 -32.71 4.42
CA SER A 390 12.18 -33.64 3.67
C SER A 390 12.92 -34.97 3.63
N VAL A 391 12.39 -35.96 4.37
CA VAL A 391 12.80 -37.36 4.26
C VAL A 391 12.06 -37.99 3.10
#